data_AF-A0A2V0PBC3-F1
#
_entry.id   AF-A0A2V0PBC3-F1
#
_cell.length_a   1.000
_cell.length_b   1.000
_cell.length_c   1.000
_cell.angle_alpha   90.00
_cell.angle_beta   90.00
_cell.angle_gamma   90.00
#
_symmetry.space_group_name_H-M   'P 1'
#
loop_
_entity.id
_entity.type
_entity.pdbx_description
1 polymer ?
#
loop_
_entity_poly.entity_id
_entity_poly.type
_entity_poly.pdbx_seq_one_letter_code
_entity_poly.pdbx_strand_id
1 'polypeptide(L)'
;MPGRDPPAAPRKREPLTSVVARLEDELRVRQQQLVHEAEANALARARIAVLGALSEVLLALQLLSVASPASGRSAAEKLGAGEAAADSLKRLDELVTAARASLATAIDISRPAARGGGSGGGSGGEGDAAASAAAAAAAASGLVSLAAGGADTDGASSSSSTQRAGSEPGGRSAPPGIELIGSCLPASAFATRAVDYFAHQPTREEFIPFWRDLMRRMALLVHQRARDAGAEEEMNEALATASGAFAGLYLSTEWFPDLMAPTRLYNFETGETEAPPPGWWERVAAAMALTPHQVSMLDACEAWSISNHSGLRGECEALAARALAVPEHLLQSPQPLIGGLDRLQLAFRTMVISHMAIGVTAILGPDQLARGYAASHPYLVSWTDIMKHVGRQSRQPGDQPGQSGQPPPPPPGGSGGGAAAAALPPPAPRRA
;
A
#
# COMPACT_ATOMS: atom_id res chain seq x y z
N MET A 1 73.31 20.95 24.77
CA MET A 1 72.26 21.58 25.61
C MET A 1 70.92 21.07 25.11
N PRO A 2 70.35 20.01 25.73
CA PRO A 2 69.04 19.50 25.33
C PRO A 2 67.95 20.51 25.77
N GLY A 3 67.11 20.92 24.82
CA GLY A 3 66.01 21.86 25.03
C GLY A 3 64.98 21.28 25.99
N ARG A 4 64.75 22.00 27.08
CA ARG A 4 63.76 21.64 28.10
C ARG A 4 62.39 22.06 27.56
N ASP A 5 61.55 21.09 27.22
CA ASP A 5 60.18 21.37 26.77
C ASP A 5 59.46 22.25 27.81
N PRO A 6 58.76 23.31 27.37
CA PRO A 6 58.05 24.19 28.29
C PRO A 6 56.98 23.39 29.05
N PRO A 7 56.78 23.68 30.35
CA PRO A 7 55.83 22.96 31.18
C PRO A 7 54.43 23.07 30.56
N ALA A 8 53.80 21.91 30.31
CA ALA A 8 52.47 21.81 29.78
C ALA A 8 51.51 22.71 30.57
N ALA A 9 50.83 23.63 29.87
CA ALA A 9 49.92 24.57 30.49
C ALA A 9 48.87 23.84 31.35
N PRO A 10 48.50 24.38 32.53
CA PRO A 10 47.53 23.74 33.41
C PRO A 10 46.20 23.58 32.67
N ARG A 11 45.74 22.33 32.52
CA ARG A 11 44.43 22.01 31.95
C ARG A 11 43.36 22.68 32.81
N LYS A 12 42.70 23.70 32.27
CA LYS A 12 41.52 24.32 32.91
C LYS A 12 40.48 23.22 33.11
N ARG A 13 40.10 22.96 34.36
CA ARG A 13 39.05 21.99 34.69
C ARG A 13 37.72 22.54 34.17
N GLU A 14 37.11 21.82 33.24
CA GLU A 14 35.75 22.10 32.77
C GLU A 14 34.78 22.01 33.97
N PRO A 15 33.89 23.00 34.20
CA PRO A 15 32.95 22.94 35.31
C PRO A 15 31.98 21.76 35.12
N LEU A 16 31.68 21.02 36.19
CA LEU A 16 30.81 19.85 36.14
C LEU A 16 29.43 20.15 35.51
N THR A 17 28.94 21.38 35.69
CA THR A 17 27.67 21.83 35.10
C THR A 17 27.68 21.84 33.57
N SER A 18 28.79 22.20 32.92
CA SER A 18 28.87 22.15 31.45
C SER A 18 28.99 20.71 30.94
N VAL A 19 29.66 19.84 31.70
CA VAL A 19 29.72 18.41 31.38
C VAL A 19 28.34 17.78 31.48
N VAL A 20 27.57 18.07 32.53
CA VAL A 20 26.19 17.57 32.69
C VAL A 20 25.30 18.07 31.56
N ALA A 21 25.30 19.38 31.27
CA ALA A 21 24.50 19.94 30.18
C ALA A 21 24.82 19.30 28.82
N ARG A 22 26.11 19.08 28.52
CA ARG A 22 26.55 18.40 27.30
C ARG A 22 26.03 16.97 27.21
N LEU A 23 26.08 16.21 28.31
CA LEU A 23 25.58 14.82 28.35
C LEU A 23 24.06 14.76 28.24
N GLU A 24 23.33 15.71 28.83
CA GLU A 24 21.87 15.82 28.68
C GLU A 24 21.48 16.13 27.23
N ASP A 25 22.23 17.04 26.57
CA ASP A 25 22.03 17.34 25.16
C ASP A 25 22.36 16.13 24.26
N GLU A 26 23.47 15.43 24.52
CA GLU A 26 23.82 14.22 23.79
C GLU A 26 22.78 13.12 23.99
N LEU A 27 22.31 12.91 25.22
CA LEU A 27 21.26 11.94 25.53
C LEU A 27 19.97 12.28 24.79
N ARG A 28 19.58 13.55 24.73
CA ARG A 28 18.40 14.02 23.99
C ARG A 28 18.52 13.74 22.49
N VAL A 29 19.69 14.01 21.90
CA VAL A 29 19.98 13.71 20.49
C VAL A 29 19.92 12.20 20.23
N ARG A 30 20.53 11.39 21.10
CA ARG A 30 20.49 9.92 20.98
C ARG A 30 19.09 9.35 21.14
N GLN A 31 18.28 9.88 22.04
CA GLN A 31 16.87 9.49 22.20
C GLN A 31 16.06 9.82 20.96
N GLN A 32 16.24 11.01 20.38
CA GLN A 32 15.59 11.39 19.12
C GLN A 32 16.03 10.48 17.96
N GLN A 33 17.32 10.15 17.88
CA GLN A 33 17.85 9.21 16.90
C GLN A 33 17.22 7.82 17.05
N LEU A 34 17.14 7.30 18.27
CA LEU A 34 16.54 5.98 18.53
C LEU A 34 15.05 5.94 18.16
N VAL A 35 14.30 7.01 18.43
CA VAL A 35 12.88 7.13 18.01
C VAL A 35 12.77 7.07 16.49
N HIS A 36 13.61 7.83 15.79
CA HIS A 36 13.63 7.85 14.32
C HIS A 36 14.03 6.49 13.72
N GLU A 37 15.04 5.83 14.28
CA GLU A 37 15.46 4.50 13.84
C GLU A 37 14.40 3.42 14.12
N ALA A 38 13.69 3.51 15.25
CA ALA A 38 12.61 2.60 15.60
C ALA A 38 11.40 2.76 14.65
N GLU A 39 11.02 4.01 14.35
CA GLU A 39 10.00 4.34 13.34
C GLU A 39 10.39 3.79 11.96
N ALA A 40 11.62 4.04 11.51
CA ALA A 40 12.11 3.55 10.22
C ALA A 40 12.13 2.01 10.16
N ASN A 41 12.49 1.33 11.25
CA ASN A 41 12.46 -0.13 11.34
C ASN A 41 11.03 -0.68 11.25
N ALA A 42 10.09 -0.08 11.99
CA ALA A 42 8.68 -0.46 11.95
C ALA A 42 8.09 -0.30 10.54
N LEU A 43 8.40 0.80 9.84
CA LEU A 43 8.01 1.00 8.44
C LEU A 43 8.66 -0.02 7.50
N ALA A 44 9.93 -0.34 7.68
CA ALA A 44 10.60 -1.36 6.85
C ALA A 44 9.93 -2.74 7.01
N ARG A 45 9.58 -3.14 8.23
CA ARG A 45 8.83 -4.38 8.49
C ARG A 45 7.45 -4.37 7.84
N ALA A 46 6.73 -3.25 7.96
CA ALA A 46 5.43 -3.08 7.30
C ALA A 46 5.57 -3.27 5.77
N ARG A 47 6.57 -2.65 5.14
CA ARG A 47 6.84 -2.78 3.70
C ARG A 47 7.16 -4.21 3.28
N ILE A 48 8.02 -4.91 4.03
CA ILE A 48 8.36 -6.31 3.73
C ILE A 48 7.11 -7.18 3.80
N ALA A 49 6.29 -7.02 4.84
CA ALA A 49 5.04 -7.77 4.99
C ALA A 49 4.04 -7.46 3.85
N VAL A 50 3.90 -6.19 3.46
CA VAL A 50 3.05 -5.77 2.32
C VAL A 50 3.52 -6.38 1.00
N LEU A 51 4.83 -6.38 0.73
CA LEU A 51 5.37 -6.98 -0.50
C LEU A 51 5.17 -8.51 -0.50
N GLY A 52 5.35 -9.18 0.64
CA GLY A 52 5.01 -10.59 0.78
C GLY A 52 3.53 -10.85 0.53
N ALA A 53 2.64 -10.02 1.09
CA ALA A 53 1.20 -10.12 0.91
C ALA A 53 0.79 -9.92 -0.56
N LEU A 54 1.43 -9.00 -1.30
CA LEU A 54 1.23 -8.83 -2.74
C LEU A 54 1.56 -10.11 -3.52
N SER A 55 2.66 -10.78 -3.16
CA SER A 55 3.04 -12.05 -3.78
C SER A 55 2.05 -13.18 -3.47
N GLU A 56 1.62 -13.31 -2.21
CA GLU A 56 0.65 -14.34 -1.81
C GLU A 56 -0.71 -14.10 -2.47
N VAL A 57 -1.24 -12.87 -2.50
CA VAL A 57 -2.54 -12.63 -3.14
C VAL A 57 -2.49 -12.86 -4.65
N LEU A 58 -1.38 -12.53 -5.31
CA LEU A 58 -1.16 -12.85 -6.73
C LEU A 58 -1.20 -14.36 -6.96
N LEU A 59 -0.47 -15.13 -6.13
CA LEU A 59 -0.42 -16.58 -6.19
C LEU A 59 -1.80 -17.20 -5.92
N ALA A 60 -2.48 -16.77 -4.87
CA ALA A 60 -3.81 -17.24 -4.51
C ALA A 60 -4.81 -17.02 -5.65
N LEU A 61 -4.86 -15.82 -6.24
CA LEU A 61 -5.77 -15.53 -7.35
C LEU A 61 -5.44 -16.37 -8.61
N GLN A 62 -4.15 -16.61 -8.90
CA GLN A 62 -3.74 -17.51 -9.97
C GLN A 62 -4.20 -18.96 -9.71
N LEU A 63 -3.98 -19.47 -8.49
CA LEU A 63 -4.41 -20.82 -8.11
C LEU A 63 -5.93 -20.98 -8.13
N LEU A 64 -6.68 -19.97 -7.67
CA LEU A 64 -8.14 -19.94 -7.74
C LEU A 64 -8.64 -19.95 -9.18
N SER A 65 -7.96 -19.26 -10.10
CA SER A 65 -8.28 -19.31 -11.52
C SER A 65 -8.09 -20.72 -12.12
N VAL A 66 -7.09 -21.47 -11.64
CA VAL A 66 -6.86 -22.88 -12.04
C VAL A 66 -7.91 -23.80 -11.42
N ALA A 67 -8.27 -23.58 -10.16
CA ALA A 67 -9.29 -24.35 -9.44
C ALA A 67 -10.71 -24.13 -9.99
N SER A 68 -10.95 -23.02 -10.70
CA SER A 68 -12.23 -22.68 -11.28
C SER A 68 -12.80 -23.82 -12.16
N PRO A 69 -14.11 -24.11 -12.09
CA PRO A 69 -14.76 -25.11 -12.95
C PRO A 69 -14.50 -24.87 -14.45
N ALA A 70 -14.39 -23.60 -14.86
CA ALA A 70 -14.19 -23.17 -16.23
C ALA A 70 -12.78 -23.46 -16.80
N SER A 71 -11.80 -23.83 -15.96
CA SER A 71 -10.40 -23.98 -16.38
C SER A 71 -10.10 -25.16 -17.32
N GLY A 72 -11.07 -26.06 -17.53
CA GLY A 72 -10.89 -27.29 -18.32
C GLY A 72 -9.89 -28.29 -17.74
N ARG A 73 -9.36 -28.03 -16.54
CA ARG A 73 -8.39 -28.88 -15.82
C ARG A 73 -9.05 -30.11 -15.21
N SER A 74 -8.22 -31.13 -14.94
CA SER A 74 -8.66 -32.34 -14.25
C SER A 74 -9.14 -32.04 -12.82
N ALA A 75 -10.02 -32.89 -12.29
CA ALA A 75 -10.53 -32.71 -10.92
C ALA A 75 -9.42 -32.73 -9.87
N ALA A 76 -8.38 -33.56 -10.06
CA ALA A 76 -7.24 -33.65 -9.16
C ALA A 76 -6.39 -32.36 -9.17
N GLU A 77 -6.12 -31.79 -10.35
CA GLU A 77 -5.42 -30.50 -10.47
C GLU A 77 -6.22 -29.36 -9.82
N LYS A 78 -7.55 -29.34 -10.01
CA LYS A 78 -8.42 -28.32 -9.41
C LYS A 78 -8.44 -28.42 -7.89
N LEU A 79 -8.50 -29.63 -7.34
CA LEU A 79 -8.47 -29.86 -5.90
C LEU A 79 -7.13 -29.40 -5.29
N GLY A 80 -6.00 -29.82 -5.88
CA GLY A 80 -4.68 -29.42 -5.40
C GLY A 80 -4.44 -27.91 -5.52
N ALA A 81 -4.94 -27.27 -6.58
CA ALA A 81 -4.88 -25.81 -6.72
C ALA A 81 -5.75 -25.10 -5.67
N GLY A 82 -6.93 -25.65 -5.32
CA GLY A 82 -7.80 -25.12 -4.28
C GLY A 82 -7.18 -25.20 -2.88
N GLU A 83 -6.55 -26.32 -2.54
CA GLU A 83 -5.83 -26.48 -1.26
C GLU A 83 -4.64 -25.51 -1.16
N ALA A 84 -3.81 -25.43 -2.21
CA ALA A 84 -2.69 -24.49 -2.26
C ALA A 84 -3.15 -23.02 -2.21
N ALA A 85 -4.31 -22.70 -2.81
CA ALA A 85 -4.90 -21.37 -2.72
C ALA A 85 -5.32 -21.05 -1.27
N ALA A 86 -5.93 -22.00 -0.56
CA ALA A 86 -6.32 -21.82 0.84
C ALA A 86 -5.11 -21.55 1.74
N ASP A 87 -4.01 -22.28 1.55
CA ASP A 87 -2.76 -22.05 2.28
C ASP A 87 -2.14 -20.68 1.97
N SER A 88 -2.19 -20.25 0.71
CA SER A 88 -1.74 -18.91 0.30
C SER A 88 -2.62 -17.81 0.91
N LEU A 89 -3.94 -17.98 0.94
CA LEU A 89 -4.86 -17.03 1.59
C LEU A 89 -4.66 -16.94 3.10
N LYS A 90 -4.32 -18.05 3.76
CA LYS A 90 -3.96 -18.04 5.19
C LYS A 90 -2.69 -17.24 5.44
N ARG A 91 -1.63 -17.50 4.67
CA ARG A 91 -0.37 -16.72 4.75
C ARG A 91 -0.57 -15.25 4.42
N LEU A 92 -1.45 -14.96 3.47
CA LEU A 92 -1.85 -13.60 3.14
C LEU A 92 -2.44 -12.88 4.35
N ASP A 93 -3.40 -13.49 5.07
CA ASP A 93 -3.99 -12.90 6.28
C ASP A 93 -2.95 -12.66 7.39
N GLU A 94 -2.01 -13.58 7.57
CA GLU A 94 -0.89 -13.44 8.52
C GLU A 94 0.00 -12.24 8.14
N LEU A 95 0.37 -12.10 6.87
CA LEU A 95 1.19 -10.99 6.36
C LEU A 95 0.46 -9.65 6.44
N VAL A 96 -0.83 -9.61 6.11
CA VAL A 96 -1.67 -8.41 6.25
C VAL A 96 -1.76 -7.98 7.70
N THR A 97 -1.94 -8.93 8.63
CA THR A 97 -1.96 -8.66 10.07
C THR A 97 -0.61 -8.11 10.54
N ALA A 98 0.50 -8.71 10.11
CA ALA A 98 1.85 -8.26 10.45
C ALA A 98 2.17 -6.86 9.89
N ALA A 99 1.74 -6.58 8.65
CA ALA A 99 1.87 -5.27 8.01
C ALA A 99 1.15 -4.19 8.82
N ARG A 100 -0.12 -4.46 9.19
CA ARG A 100 -0.94 -3.53 9.98
C ARG A 100 -0.36 -3.28 11.37
N ALA A 101 0.07 -4.33 12.08
CA ALA A 101 0.68 -4.19 13.40
C ALA A 101 1.96 -3.33 13.34
N SER A 102 2.79 -3.55 12.32
CA SER A 102 4.03 -2.79 12.10
C SER A 102 3.74 -1.32 11.73
N LEU A 103 2.73 -1.09 10.90
CA LEU A 103 2.28 0.25 10.51
C LEU A 103 1.69 1.02 11.71
N ALA A 104 0.85 0.37 12.51
CA ALA A 104 0.31 0.96 13.74
C ALA A 104 1.43 1.37 14.69
N THR A 105 2.42 0.48 14.89
CA THR A 105 3.61 0.76 15.69
C THR A 105 4.38 1.98 15.18
N ALA A 106 4.60 2.08 13.86
CA ALA A 106 5.26 3.23 13.27
C ALA A 106 4.50 4.54 13.55
N ILE A 107 3.17 4.55 13.37
CA ILE A 107 2.34 5.73 13.62
C ILE A 107 2.34 6.12 15.10
N ASP A 108 2.29 5.14 16.01
CA ASP A 108 2.33 5.39 17.46
C ASP A 108 3.68 5.95 17.92
N ILE A 109 4.81 5.49 17.35
CA ILE A 109 6.14 6.04 17.63
C ILE A 109 6.24 7.50 17.19
N SER A 110 5.69 7.85 16.03
CA SER A 110 5.73 9.23 15.49
C SER A 110 4.76 10.18 16.19
N ARG A 111 3.80 9.65 16.96
CA ARG A 111 2.84 10.49 17.68
C ARG A 111 3.62 11.33 18.70
N PRO A 112 3.60 12.67 18.60
CA PRO A 112 4.24 13.51 19.60
C PRO A 112 3.66 13.13 20.95
N ALA A 113 4.53 12.80 21.92
CA ALA A 113 4.09 12.60 23.29
C ALA A 113 3.31 13.86 23.66
N ALA A 114 1.97 13.75 23.72
CA ALA A 114 1.11 14.85 24.08
C ALA A 114 1.69 15.35 25.40
N ARG A 115 2.26 16.56 25.40
CA ARG A 115 2.91 17.13 26.58
C ARG A 115 1.87 17.11 27.67
N GLY A 116 1.94 16.08 28.51
CA GLY A 116 1.01 15.87 29.59
C GLY A 116 1.21 17.01 30.55
N GLY A 117 0.39 18.04 30.41
CA GLY A 117 0.12 18.98 31.47
C GLY A 117 -0.66 18.23 32.55
N GLY A 118 0.05 17.53 33.42
CA GLY A 118 -0.50 16.84 34.59
C GLY A 118 0.67 16.54 35.52
N SER A 119 1.04 17.49 36.38
CA SER A 119 0.49 17.62 37.73
C SER A 119 0.54 16.29 38.48
N GLY A 120 1.51 16.22 39.40
CA GLY A 120 1.92 15.03 40.10
C GLY A 120 0.80 14.27 40.83
N GLY A 121 1.01 12.96 40.89
CA GLY A 121 0.27 12.02 41.69
C GLY A 121 1.02 10.71 41.65
N GLY A 122 2.03 10.57 42.52
CA GLY A 122 2.83 9.37 42.61
C GLY A 122 2.02 8.19 43.15
N SER A 123 2.10 7.06 42.47
CA SER A 123 1.96 5.75 43.08
C SER A 123 2.78 4.76 42.26
N GLY A 124 3.84 4.25 42.88
CA GLY A 124 4.75 3.30 42.27
C GLY A 124 4.07 1.97 41.95
N GLY A 125 4.31 1.49 40.74
CA GLY A 125 4.05 0.12 40.33
C GLY A 125 5.12 -0.26 39.31
N GLU A 126 6.08 -1.06 39.75
CA GLU A 126 7.07 -1.71 38.88
C GLU A 126 6.35 -2.70 37.96
N GLY A 127 6.60 -2.61 36.65
CA GLY A 127 6.02 -3.51 35.66
C GLY A 127 7.02 -3.72 34.52
N ASP A 128 7.59 -4.93 34.50
CA ASP A 128 8.52 -5.44 33.49
C ASP A 128 7.95 -5.34 32.07
N ALA A 129 8.70 -4.70 31.18
CA ALA A 129 8.45 -4.72 29.75
C ALA A 129 9.75 -5.08 29.01
N ALA A 130 9.92 -6.38 28.70
CA ALA A 130 10.94 -6.83 27.76
C ALA A 130 10.47 -8.05 26.95
N ALA A 131 10.74 -7.93 25.64
CA ALA A 131 10.96 -8.98 24.65
C ALA A 131 9.75 -9.76 24.06
N SER A 132 9.37 -9.39 22.84
CA SER A 132 9.25 -10.37 21.74
C SER A 132 9.34 -9.66 20.38
N ALA A 133 10.49 -9.77 19.71
CA ALA A 133 10.68 -9.35 18.33
C ALA A 133 11.80 -10.19 17.69
N ALA A 134 11.50 -11.43 17.33
CA ALA A 134 12.37 -12.25 16.50
C ALA A 134 11.54 -13.11 15.55
N ALA A 135 11.72 -12.86 14.25
CA ALA A 135 11.52 -13.74 13.08
C ALA A 135 10.71 -13.03 11.97
N ALA A 136 11.41 -12.56 10.93
CA ALA A 136 10.97 -12.56 9.54
C ALA A 136 11.99 -11.77 8.68
N ALA A 137 12.99 -12.47 8.14
CA ALA A 137 13.83 -11.94 7.07
C ALA A 137 14.44 -13.09 6.27
N ALA A 138 13.67 -13.65 5.32
CA ALA A 138 14.18 -14.41 4.19
C ALA A 138 13.04 -14.68 3.17
N ALA A 139 12.79 -13.74 2.26
CA ALA A 139 12.17 -13.99 0.95
C ALA A 139 12.09 -12.67 0.15
N ALA A 140 13.16 -12.33 -0.57
CA ALA A 140 13.09 -11.32 -1.63
C ALA A 140 14.15 -11.62 -2.69
N SER A 141 13.90 -12.68 -3.48
CA SER A 141 14.40 -12.87 -4.85
C SER A 141 13.81 -14.16 -5.40
N GLY A 142 12.85 -14.06 -6.33
CA GLY A 142 12.31 -15.25 -7.02
C GLY A 142 10.94 -15.09 -7.68
N LEU A 143 10.85 -14.32 -8.76
CA LEU A 143 9.88 -14.49 -9.86
C LEU A 143 10.74 -14.28 -11.12
N VAL A 144 10.92 -15.19 -12.08
CA VAL A 144 10.07 -16.23 -12.66
C VAL A 144 10.93 -17.45 -13.06
N SER A 145 10.60 -18.64 -12.56
CA SER A 145 10.91 -19.92 -13.22
C SER A 145 9.89 -20.95 -12.79
N LEU A 146 8.97 -21.29 -13.70
CA LEU A 146 7.94 -22.32 -13.52
C LEU A 146 8.55 -23.70 -13.75
N ALA A 147 9.04 -24.37 -12.69
CA ALA A 147 9.13 -25.84 -12.61
C ALA A 147 9.60 -26.34 -11.22
N ALA A 148 8.75 -27.19 -10.62
CA ALA A 148 9.04 -28.32 -9.72
C ALA A 148 9.64 -28.11 -8.30
N GLY A 149 9.02 -28.79 -7.33
CA GLY A 149 9.70 -29.40 -6.18
C GLY A 149 9.33 -28.81 -4.81
N GLY A 150 8.50 -29.54 -4.06
CA GLY A 150 8.11 -29.20 -2.69
C GLY A 150 9.16 -29.53 -1.63
N ALA A 151 8.98 -28.93 -0.45
CA ALA A 151 9.55 -29.42 0.81
C ALA A 151 8.67 -28.89 1.97
N ASP A 152 8.23 -29.83 2.81
CA ASP A 152 7.43 -29.62 4.01
C ASP A 152 8.22 -28.90 5.11
N THR A 153 7.57 -27.96 5.80
CA THR A 153 8.01 -27.49 7.13
C THR A 153 6.81 -27.35 8.05
N ASP A 154 6.70 -28.28 8.99
CA ASP A 154 5.74 -28.25 10.09
C ASP A 154 6.19 -27.25 11.17
N GLY A 155 5.30 -26.32 11.53
CA GLY A 155 5.50 -25.38 12.62
C GLY A 155 4.18 -25.08 13.33
N ALA A 156 3.91 -25.79 14.43
CA ALA A 156 2.74 -25.57 15.26
C ALA A 156 2.88 -24.27 16.09
N SER A 157 1.85 -23.43 16.08
CA SER A 157 1.73 -22.27 17.00
C SER A 157 0.33 -22.22 17.60
N SER A 158 0.26 -22.29 18.94
CA SER A 158 -0.95 -22.08 19.73
C SER A 158 -1.11 -20.60 20.06
N SER A 159 -2.33 -20.08 19.94
CA SER A 159 -2.70 -18.75 20.43
C SER A 159 -3.87 -18.85 21.40
N SER A 160 -3.69 -18.28 22.59
CA SER A 160 -4.73 -18.08 23.59
C SER A 160 -5.07 -16.60 23.67
N SER A 161 -6.32 -16.25 23.40
CA SER A 161 -6.86 -14.90 23.56
C SER A 161 -7.52 -14.77 24.93
N THR A 162 -7.14 -13.75 25.70
CA THR A 162 -7.83 -13.35 26.93
C THR A 162 -8.46 -11.99 26.69
N GLN A 163 -9.78 -11.96 26.47
CA GLN A 163 -10.55 -10.72 26.43
C GLN A 163 -10.88 -10.29 27.86
N ARG A 164 -10.51 -9.05 28.22
CA ARG A 164 -10.88 -8.43 29.49
C ARG A 164 -11.86 -7.29 29.20
N ALA A 165 -13.13 -7.50 29.57
CA ALA A 165 -14.17 -6.49 29.52
C ALA A 165 -14.12 -5.62 30.78
N GLY A 166 -14.20 -4.30 30.58
CA GLY A 166 -14.32 -3.32 31.65
C GLY A 166 -14.76 -1.98 31.06
N SER A 167 -16.04 -1.67 31.18
CA SER A 167 -16.65 -0.43 30.70
C SER A 167 -16.83 0.53 31.87
N GLU A 168 -16.31 1.76 31.74
CA GLU A 168 -16.73 2.91 32.56
C GLU A 168 -17.37 3.97 31.65
N PRO A 169 -18.50 4.58 32.03
CA PRO A 169 -19.12 5.66 31.28
C PRO A 169 -18.79 7.02 31.92
N GLY A 170 -18.23 7.94 31.13
CA GLY A 170 -18.28 9.37 31.45
C GLY A 170 -16.95 10.10 31.34
N GLY A 171 -16.65 10.63 30.15
CA GLY A 171 -15.52 11.51 29.95
C GLY A 171 -15.59 12.23 28.62
N ARG A 172 -15.59 13.56 28.68
CA ARG A 172 -15.69 14.53 27.58
C ARG A 172 -14.90 14.14 26.32
N SER A 173 -15.56 14.30 25.17
CA SER A 173 -15.03 14.16 23.82
C SER A 173 -13.67 14.86 23.67
N ALA A 174 -12.62 14.05 23.65
CA ALA A 174 -11.39 14.38 22.95
C ALA A 174 -11.72 14.54 21.45
N PRO A 175 -10.92 15.30 20.68
CA PRO A 175 -11.00 15.25 19.23
C PRO A 175 -10.87 13.78 18.78
N PRO A 176 -11.56 13.36 17.71
CA PRO A 176 -11.60 11.96 17.29
C PRO A 176 -10.17 11.45 17.17
N GLY A 177 -9.75 10.67 18.17
CA GLY A 177 -8.50 9.95 18.13
C GLY A 177 -8.60 9.07 16.91
N ILE A 178 -7.62 9.16 16.02
CA ILE A 178 -7.50 8.28 14.87
C ILE A 178 -7.41 6.86 15.46
N GLU A 179 -8.54 6.14 15.52
CA GLU A 179 -8.59 4.72 15.83
C GLU A 179 -7.83 4.03 14.71
N LEU A 180 -6.56 3.77 14.99
CA LEU A 180 -5.52 3.90 14.00
C LEU A 180 -5.67 2.89 12.86
N ILE A 181 -6.22 1.70 13.14
CA ILE A 181 -6.58 0.72 12.11
C ILE A 181 -7.70 -0.20 12.66
N GLY A 182 -8.96 0.25 12.63
CA GLY A 182 -10.13 -0.61 12.94
C GLY A 182 -10.13 -1.90 12.14
N SER A 183 -10.80 -2.97 12.58
CA SER A 183 -10.69 -4.30 11.95
C SER A 183 -11.17 -4.28 10.49
N CYS A 184 -10.26 -4.04 9.53
CA CYS A 184 -10.55 -4.20 8.11
C CYS A 184 -10.92 -5.65 7.80
N LEU A 185 -11.59 -5.82 6.66
CA LEU A 185 -11.89 -7.10 6.06
C LEU A 185 -10.64 -8.00 6.00
N PRO A 186 -10.72 -9.27 6.46
CA PRO A 186 -9.69 -10.26 6.20
C PRO A 186 -9.40 -10.36 4.71
N ALA A 187 -8.14 -10.50 4.32
CA ALA A 187 -7.77 -10.58 2.92
C ALA A 187 -8.27 -11.87 2.25
N SER A 188 -8.42 -12.94 3.02
CA SER A 188 -9.16 -14.13 2.61
C SER A 188 -10.62 -13.82 2.26
N ALA A 189 -11.34 -13.07 3.10
CA ALA A 189 -12.72 -12.69 2.83
C ALA A 189 -12.85 -11.81 1.57
N PHE A 190 -11.89 -10.91 1.32
CA PHE A 190 -11.79 -10.18 0.07
C PHE A 190 -11.66 -11.15 -1.13
N ALA A 191 -10.72 -12.09 -1.08
CA ALA A 191 -10.46 -13.01 -2.17
C ALA A 191 -11.65 -13.95 -2.43
N THR A 192 -12.30 -14.46 -1.38
CA THR A 192 -13.51 -15.27 -1.50
C THR A 192 -14.63 -14.51 -2.21
N ARG A 193 -14.91 -13.26 -1.80
CA ARG A 193 -15.93 -12.43 -2.49
C ARG A 193 -15.56 -12.15 -3.93
N ALA A 194 -14.29 -11.89 -4.21
CA ALA A 194 -13.82 -11.69 -5.58
C ALA A 194 -14.10 -12.93 -6.45
N VAL A 195 -13.88 -14.14 -5.92
CA VAL A 195 -14.22 -15.39 -6.60
C VAL A 195 -15.72 -15.57 -6.78
N ASP A 196 -16.52 -15.24 -5.77
CA ASP A 196 -17.99 -15.33 -5.86
C ASP A 196 -18.53 -14.44 -6.98
N TYR A 197 -18.06 -13.19 -7.06
CA TYR A 197 -18.44 -12.27 -8.14
C TYR A 197 -17.87 -12.69 -9.49
N PHE A 198 -16.66 -13.27 -9.51
CA PHE A 198 -16.07 -13.85 -10.72
C PHE A 198 -16.94 -14.99 -11.28
N ALA A 199 -17.58 -15.77 -10.40
CA ALA A 199 -18.48 -16.87 -10.78
C ALA A 199 -19.88 -16.39 -11.18
N HIS A 200 -20.41 -15.35 -10.52
CA HIS A 200 -21.77 -14.84 -10.77
C HIS A 200 -21.88 -14.05 -12.09
N GLN A 201 -20.84 -13.27 -12.44
CA GLN A 201 -20.77 -12.46 -13.67
C GLN A 201 -22.05 -11.65 -13.97
N PRO A 202 -22.47 -10.73 -13.08
CA PRO A 202 -23.65 -9.92 -13.34
C PRO A 202 -23.48 -9.09 -14.62
N THR A 203 -24.59 -8.81 -15.29
CA THR A 203 -24.61 -7.96 -16.49
C THR A 203 -24.28 -6.51 -16.14
N ARG A 204 -23.92 -5.72 -17.15
CA ARG A 204 -23.65 -4.28 -16.97
C ARG A 204 -24.90 -3.56 -16.44
N GLU A 205 -26.07 -3.93 -16.94
CA GLU A 205 -27.37 -3.39 -16.57
C GLU A 205 -27.75 -3.70 -15.12
N GLU A 206 -27.33 -4.84 -14.58
CA GLU A 206 -27.52 -5.21 -13.16
C GLU A 206 -26.50 -4.50 -12.27
N PHE A 207 -25.24 -4.40 -12.71
CA PHE A 207 -24.16 -3.84 -11.91
C PHE A 207 -24.30 -2.33 -11.64
N ILE A 208 -24.67 -1.54 -12.65
CA ILE A 208 -24.78 -0.08 -12.52
C ILE A 208 -25.74 0.36 -11.39
N PRO A 209 -27.02 -0.09 -11.35
CA PRO A 209 -27.92 0.28 -10.26
C PRO A 209 -27.44 -0.27 -8.91
N PHE A 210 -26.95 -1.51 -8.87
CA PHE A 210 -26.36 -2.11 -7.66
C PHE A 210 -25.23 -1.24 -7.09
N TRP A 211 -24.28 -0.83 -7.93
CA TRP A 211 -23.13 -0.04 -7.49
C TRP A 211 -23.56 1.33 -6.97
N ARG A 212 -24.49 1.99 -7.67
CA ARG A 212 -25.04 3.29 -7.25
C ARG A 212 -25.73 3.22 -5.89
N ASP A 213 -26.56 2.19 -5.67
CA ASP A 213 -27.25 2.00 -4.40
C ASP A 213 -26.27 1.65 -3.28
N LEU A 214 -25.23 0.86 -3.58
CA LEU A 214 -24.15 0.54 -2.64
C LEU A 214 -23.35 1.78 -2.24
N MET A 215 -22.99 2.67 -3.17
CA MET A 215 -22.27 3.91 -2.87
C MET A 215 -23.11 4.88 -2.03
N ARG A 216 -24.41 4.99 -2.31
CA ARG A 216 -25.34 5.79 -1.49
C ARG A 216 -25.45 5.24 -0.07
N ARG A 217 -25.58 3.91 0.08
CA ARG A 217 -25.58 3.25 1.38
C ARG A 217 -24.26 3.51 2.12
N MET A 218 -23.11 3.38 1.44
CA MET A 218 -21.79 3.65 2.01
C MET A 218 -21.69 5.08 2.56
N ALA A 219 -22.14 6.08 1.79
CA ALA A 219 -22.12 7.47 2.23
C ALA A 219 -22.98 7.70 3.48
N LEU A 220 -24.15 7.06 3.58
CA LEU A 220 -25.00 7.10 4.77
C LEU A 220 -24.32 6.45 5.98
N LEU A 221 -23.72 5.27 5.81
CA LEU A 221 -23.04 4.53 6.88
C LEU A 221 -21.84 5.31 7.44
N VAL A 222 -21.05 5.96 6.58
CA VAL A 222 -19.93 6.84 7.00
C VAL A 222 -20.43 7.98 7.91
N HIS A 223 -21.61 8.54 7.64
CA HIS A 223 -22.20 9.57 8.50
C HIS A 223 -22.81 9.03 9.79
N GLN A 224 -23.37 7.81 9.77
CA GLN A 224 -24.05 7.19 10.91
C GLN A 224 -23.09 6.58 11.93
N ARG A 225 -21.95 6.07 11.49
CA ARG A 225 -20.90 5.42 12.30
C ARG A 225 -20.57 6.16 13.61
N ALA A 226 -20.53 7.48 13.59
CA ALA A 226 -20.17 8.27 14.78
C ALA A 226 -21.21 8.17 15.91
N ARG A 227 -22.38 7.56 15.64
CA ARG A 227 -23.54 7.52 16.54
C ARG A 227 -24.08 6.10 16.76
N ASP A 228 -23.68 5.12 15.95
CA ASP A 228 -24.23 3.77 15.96
C ASP A 228 -23.15 2.72 15.68
N ALA A 229 -22.96 1.79 16.63
CA ALA A 229 -22.02 0.68 16.47
C ALA A 229 -22.48 -0.33 15.40
N GLY A 230 -23.80 -0.49 15.19
CA GLY A 230 -24.32 -1.36 14.13
C GLY A 230 -23.95 -0.87 12.73
N ALA A 231 -23.79 0.45 12.57
CA ALA A 231 -23.37 1.04 11.29
C ALA A 231 -21.92 0.67 10.91
N GLU A 232 -21.06 0.34 11.88
CA GLU A 232 -19.68 -0.08 11.58
C GLU A 232 -19.65 -1.48 10.94
N GLU A 233 -20.39 -2.43 11.49
CA GLU A 233 -20.46 -3.80 10.96
C GLU A 233 -21.09 -3.79 9.55
N GLU A 234 -22.18 -3.03 9.37
CA GLU A 234 -22.79 -2.84 8.05
C GLU A 234 -21.86 -2.15 7.05
N MET A 235 -21.05 -1.18 7.50
CA MET A 235 -20.06 -0.52 6.64
C MET A 235 -18.98 -1.50 6.19
N ASN A 236 -18.45 -2.32 7.10
CA ASN A 236 -17.46 -3.34 6.78
C ASN A 236 -18.02 -4.36 5.77
N GLU A 237 -19.28 -4.77 5.92
CA GLU A 237 -19.96 -5.64 4.98
C GLU A 237 -20.16 -5.00 3.60
N ALA A 238 -20.56 -3.72 3.56
CA ALA A 238 -20.70 -2.97 2.33
C ALA A 238 -19.35 -2.79 1.62
N LEU A 239 -18.27 -2.52 2.36
CA LEU A 239 -16.91 -2.38 1.83
C LEU A 239 -16.39 -3.67 1.22
N ALA A 240 -16.66 -4.79 1.90
CA ALA A 240 -16.30 -6.10 1.41
C ALA A 240 -17.07 -6.47 0.15
N THR A 241 -18.35 -6.14 0.11
CA THR A 241 -19.21 -6.30 -1.06
C THR A 241 -18.69 -5.47 -2.24
N ALA A 242 -18.40 -4.18 -2.03
CA ALA A 242 -17.89 -3.28 -3.06
C ALA A 242 -16.54 -3.76 -3.61
N SER A 243 -15.60 -4.08 -2.73
CA SER A 243 -14.24 -4.47 -3.09
C SER A 243 -14.19 -5.83 -3.78
N GLY A 244 -14.98 -6.79 -3.30
CA GLY A 244 -15.15 -8.10 -3.93
C GLY A 244 -15.84 -8.00 -5.29
N ALA A 245 -16.92 -7.21 -5.42
CA ALA A 245 -17.60 -6.97 -6.69
C ALA A 245 -16.67 -6.37 -7.74
N PHE A 246 -15.93 -5.32 -7.35
CA PHE A 246 -14.93 -4.72 -8.22
C PHE A 246 -13.89 -5.74 -8.67
N ALA A 247 -13.30 -6.48 -7.73
CA ALA A 247 -12.25 -7.44 -8.02
C ALA A 247 -12.74 -8.58 -8.93
N GLY A 248 -13.86 -9.20 -8.59
CA GLY A 248 -14.44 -10.29 -9.35
C GLY A 248 -14.83 -9.88 -10.76
N LEU A 249 -15.47 -8.72 -10.92
CA LEU A 249 -15.87 -8.20 -12.24
C LEU A 249 -14.69 -7.79 -13.09
N TYR A 250 -13.68 -7.12 -12.52
CA TYR A 250 -12.48 -6.74 -13.25
C TYR A 250 -11.68 -7.96 -13.75
N LEU A 251 -11.70 -9.06 -13.00
CA LEU A 251 -11.07 -10.32 -13.39
C LEU A 251 -11.86 -11.06 -14.48
N SER A 252 -13.20 -11.11 -14.35
CA SER A 252 -14.06 -11.98 -15.16
C SER A 252 -14.65 -11.35 -16.41
N THR A 253 -14.91 -10.04 -16.43
CA THR A 253 -15.73 -9.42 -17.49
C THR A 253 -14.92 -8.48 -18.38
N GLU A 254 -15.26 -8.47 -19.67
CA GLU A 254 -14.60 -7.61 -20.66
C GLU A 254 -15.07 -6.15 -20.61
N TRP A 255 -16.35 -5.92 -20.26
CA TRP A 255 -16.96 -4.59 -20.23
C TRP A 255 -16.57 -3.77 -19.00
N PHE A 256 -16.15 -4.41 -17.91
CA PHE A 256 -15.90 -3.71 -16.64
C PHE A 256 -14.69 -2.76 -16.70
N PRO A 257 -13.54 -3.15 -17.29
CA PRO A 257 -12.43 -2.22 -17.52
C PRO A 257 -12.83 -0.95 -18.30
N ASP A 258 -13.81 -1.03 -19.22
CA ASP A 258 -14.28 0.12 -19.99
C ASP A 258 -14.95 1.19 -19.12
N LEU A 259 -15.48 0.81 -17.94
CA LEU A 259 -16.01 1.77 -16.97
C LEU A 259 -14.92 2.63 -16.32
N MET A 260 -13.67 2.17 -16.40
CA MET A 260 -12.48 2.78 -15.79
C MET A 260 -11.46 3.25 -16.81
N ALA A 261 -11.88 3.46 -18.06
CA ALA A 261 -10.96 3.86 -19.11
C ALA A 261 -10.23 5.16 -18.71
N PRO A 262 -8.88 5.22 -18.79
CA PRO A 262 -8.08 6.30 -18.19
C PRO A 262 -8.41 7.72 -18.67
N THR A 263 -9.03 7.85 -19.84
CA THR A 263 -9.36 9.14 -20.45
C THR A 263 -10.82 9.55 -20.26
N ARG A 264 -11.71 8.59 -20.00
CA ARG A 264 -13.15 8.81 -19.83
C ARG A 264 -13.72 7.74 -18.92
N LEU A 265 -14.30 8.16 -17.82
CA LEU A 265 -14.90 7.28 -16.82
C LEU A 265 -16.41 7.26 -17.01
N TYR A 266 -17.01 6.11 -16.72
CA TYR A 266 -18.47 6.01 -16.73
C TYR A 266 -19.06 6.74 -15.53
N ASN A 267 -19.94 7.70 -15.77
CA ASN A 267 -20.69 8.40 -14.75
C ASN A 267 -21.99 7.61 -14.45
N PHE A 268 -22.10 7.07 -13.24
CA PHE A 268 -23.22 6.20 -12.83
C PHE A 268 -24.55 6.95 -12.63
N GLU A 269 -24.53 8.28 -12.62
CA GLU A 269 -25.75 9.10 -12.51
C GLU A 269 -26.25 9.56 -13.88
N THR A 270 -25.35 9.93 -14.81
CA THR A 270 -25.75 10.39 -16.16
C THR A 270 -25.80 9.27 -17.19
N GLY A 271 -25.09 8.16 -16.95
CA GLY A 271 -24.94 7.06 -17.89
C GLY A 271 -23.97 7.36 -19.05
N GLU A 272 -23.25 8.48 -18.99
CA GLU A 272 -22.31 8.92 -20.02
C GLU A 272 -20.86 8.65 -19.63
N THR A 273 -20.00 8.46 -20.64
CA THR A 273 -18.55 8.30 -20.44
C THR A 273 -17.85 9.65 -20.65
N GLU A 274 -17.37 10.24 -19.55
CA GLU A 274 -16.82 11.60 -19.52
C GLU A 274 -15.53 11.68 -18.70
N ALA A 275 -14.77 12.76 -18.87
CA ALA A 275 -13.63 13.01 -18.00
C ALA A 275 -14.12 13.55 -16.64
N PRO A 276 -13.59 13.06 -15.51
CA PRO A 276 -13.93 13.63 -14.21
C PRO A 276 -13.50 15.10 -14.14
N PRO A 277 -14.21 15.96 -13.37
CA PRO A 277 -13.82 17.36 -13.22
C PRO A 277 -12.36 17.53 -12.76
N PRO A 278 -11.67 18.61 -13.18
CA PRO A 278 -10.31 18.88 -12.69
C PRO A 278 -10.25 18.89 -11.16
N GLY A 279 -9.22 18.25 -10.59
CA GLY A 279 -9.03 18.11 -9.14
C GLY A 279 -9.96 17.10 -8.46
N TRP A 280 -10.76 16.33 -9.20
CA TRP A 280 -11.67 15.33 -8.62
C TRP A 280 -10.93 14.33 -7.72
N TRP A 281 -9.89 13.69 -8.25
CA TRP A 281 -9.12 12.68 -7.52
C TRP A 281 -8.29 13.24 -6.36
N GLU A 282 -7.93 14.52 -6.42
CA GLU A 282 -7.29 15.23 -5.30
C GLU A 282 -8.24 15.37 -4.13
N ARG A 283 -9.52 15.68 -4.41
CA ARG A 283 -10.56 15.72 -3.37
C ARG A 283 -10.84 14.34 -2.79
N VAL A 284 -10.90 13.30 -3.63
CA VAL A 284 -11.08 11.92 -3.16
C VAL A 284 -9.92 11.52 -2.25
N ALA A 285 -8.68 11.73 -2.68
CA ALA A 285 -7.49 11.45 -1.87
C ALA A 285 -7.50 12.22 -0.54
N ALA A 286 -7.86 13.51 -0.57
CA ALA A 286 -8.00 14.32 0.65
C ALA A 286 -9.09 13.79 1.59
N ALA A 287 -10.22 13.33 1.05
CA ALA A 287 -11.33 12.78 1.84
C ALA A 287 -10.94 11.49 2.59
N MET A 288 -9.97 10.73 2.08
CA MET A 288 -9.45 9.53 2.74
C MET A 288 -8.60 9.83 3.97
N ALA A 289 -8.15 11.08 4.16
CA ALA A 289 -7.33 11.51 5.30
C ALA A 289 -6.15 10.55 5.58
N LEU A 290 -5.36 10.27 4.53
CA LEU A 290 -4.23 9.34 4.61
C LEU A 290 -3.12 9.91 5.51
N THR A 291 -2.57 9.06 6.38
CA THR A 291 -1.38 9.42 7.16
C THR A 291 -0.12 9.41 6.30
N PRO A 292 0.94 10.16 6.65
CA PRO A 292 2.21 10.12 5.91
C PRO A 292 2.78 8.71 5.76
N HIS A 293 2.60 7.87 6.79
CA HIS A 293 3.03 6.46 6.77
C HIS A 293 2.26 5.62 5.78
N GLN A 294 0.92 5.78 5.72
CA GLN A 294 0.10 5.12 4.71
C GLN A 294 0.44 5.58 3.29
N VAL A 295 0.67 6.88 3.10
CA VAL A 295 1.14 7.43 1.81
C VAL A 295 2.44 6.75 1.39
N SER A 296 3.41 6.65 2.30
CA SER A 296 4.69 5.98 2.02
C SER A 296 4.54 4.49 1.68
N MET A 297 3.59 3.79 2.32
CA MET A 297 3.29 2.39 2.02
C MET A 297 2.63 2.22 0.66
N LEU A 298 1.66 3.08 0.33
CA LEU A 298 1.00 3.07 -0.96
C LEU A 298 1.97 3.44 -2.09
N ASP A 299 2.90 4.38 -1.88
CA ASP A 299 3.98 4.70 -2.83
C ASP A 299 4.85 3.47 -3.12
N ALA A 300 5.15 2.63 -2.11
CA ALA A 300 5.88 1.38 -2.30
C ALA A 300 5.07 0.35 -3.10
N CYS A 301 3.76 0.23 -2.86
CA CYS A 301 2.85 -0.59 -3.66
C CYS A 301 2.76 -0.12 -5.11
N GLU A 302 2.71 1.19 -5.35
CA GLU A 302 2.69 1.77 -6.69
C GLU A 302 4.01 1.49 -7.42
N ALA A 303 5.16 1.67 -6.76
CA ALA A 303 6.46 1.35 -7.34
C ALA A 303 6.57 -0.13 -7.74
N TRP A 304 6.10 -1.04 -6.87
CA TRP A 304 6.00 -2.46 -7.20
C TRP A 304 5.09 -2.69 -8.41
N SER A 305 3.91 -2.06 -8.44
CA SER A 305 2.95 -2.18 -9.53
C SER A 305 3.55 -1.70 -10.85
N ILE A 306 4.20 -0.53 -10.88
CA ILE A 306 4.88 0.03 -12.06
C ILE A 306 5.97 -0.93 -12.56
N SER A 307 6.78 -1.49 -11.66
CA SER A 307 7.82 -2.46 -12.02
C SER A 307 7.23 -3.71 -12.70
N ASN A 308 6.15 -4.27 -12.15
CA ASN A 308 5.50 -5.44 -12.74
C ASN A 308 4.80 -5.10 -14.08
N HIS A 309 4.16 -3.94 -14.18
CA HIS A 309 3.60 -3.43 -15.43
C HIS A 309 4.67 -3.31 -16.53
N SER A 310 5.86 -2.83 -16.18
CA SER A 310 6.98 -2.73 -17.13
C SER A 310 7.43 -4.11 -17.61
N GLY A 311 7.49 -5.10 -16.72
CA GLY A 311 7.82 -6.49 -17.07
C GLY A 311 6.77 -7.09 -18.03
N LEU A 312 5.49 -6.98 -17.69
CA LEU A 312 4.39 -7.45 -18.53
C LEU A 312 4.35 -6.75 -19.89
N ARG A 313 4.65 -5.45 -19.95
CA ARG A 313 4.77 -4.72 -21.22
C ARG A 313 5.90 -5.30 -22.08
N GLY A 314 7.06 -5.60 -21.50
CA GLY A 314 8.15 -6.26 -22.22
C GLY A 314 7.76 -7.63 -22.77
N GLU A 315 6.97 -8.41 -22.03
CA GLU A 315 6.43 -9.68 -22.52
C GLU A 315 5.40 -9.49 -23.65
N CYS A 316 4.54 -8.48 -23.57
CA CYS A 316 3.63 -8.10 -24.65
C CYS A 316 4.39 -7.71 -25.93
N GLU A 317 5.43 -6.88 -25.81
CA GLU A 317 6.29 -6.48 -26.93
C GLU A 317 7.00 -7.69 -27.55
N ALA A 318 7.50 -8.61 -26.73
CA ALA A 318 8.10 -9.86 -27.19
C ALA A 318 7.08 -10.78 -27.88
N LEU A 319 5.84 -10.85 -27.38
CA LEU A 319 4.76 -11.62 -28.02
C LEU A 319 4.37 -11.00 -29.37
N ALA A 320 4.26 -9.67 -29.45
CA ALA A 320 3.99 -8.95 -30.69
C ALA A 320 5.12 -9.15 -31.72
N ALA A 321 6.38 -9.07 -31.29
CA ALA A 321 7.53 -9.33 -32.15
C ALA A 321 7.52 -10.77 -32.69
N ARG A 322 7.19 -11.77 -31.85
CA ARG A 322 7.00 -13.15 -32.31
C ARG A 322 5.88 -13.25 -33.33
N ALA A 323 4.73 -12.61 -33.08
CA ALA A 323 3.59 -12.63 -33.99
C ALA A 323 3.94 -12.06 -35.38
N LEU A 324 4.69 -10.96 -35.42
CA LEU A 324 5.18 -10.36 -36.68
C LEU A 324 6.20 -11.22 -37.42
N ALA A 325 6.93 -12.08 -36.70
CA ALA A 325 7.91 -12.99 -37.28
C ALA A 325 7.30 -14.31 -37.77
N VAL A 326 6.03 -14.61 -37.44
CA VAL A 326 5.36 -15.84 -37.89
C VAL A 326 5.07 -15.73 -39.40
N PRO A 327 5.58 -16.65 -40.24
CA PRO A 327 5.22 -16.71 -41.66
C PRO A 327 3.70 -16.81 -41.85
N GLU A 328 3.16 -16.12 -42.86
CA GLU A 328 1.72 -15.98 -43.11
C GLU A 328 0.97 -17.32 -43.20
N HIS A 329 1.63 -18.38 -43.71
CA HIS A 329 1.06 -19.73 -43.78
C HIS A 329 0.89 -20.43 -42.42
N LEU A 330 1.66 -20.02 -41.39
CA LEU A 330 1.52 -20.53 -40.02
C LEU A 330 0.52 -19.71 -39.19
N LEU A 331 0.06 -18.56 -39.69
CA LEU A 331 -1.02 -17.78 -39.06
C LEU A 331 -2.37 -18.49 -39.09
N GLN A 332 -2.49 -19.61 -39.83
CA GLN A 332 -3.70 -20.44 -39.84
C GLN A 332 -3.98 -21.11 -38.48
N SER A 333 -2.98 -21.18 -37.58
CA SER A 333 -3.18 -21.62 -36.19
C SER A 333 -2.66 -20.57 -35.21
N PRO A 334 -3.44 -19.52 -34.90
CA PRO A 334 -3.04 -18.46 -33.97
C PRO A 334 -3.10 -18.89 -32.49
N GLN A 335 -3.40 -20.16 -32.21
CA GLN A 335 -3.58 -20.69 -30.84
C GLN A 335 -2.45 -20.37 -29.85
N PRO A 336 -1.15 -20.51 -30.18
CA PRO A 336 -0.09 -20.18 -29.23
C PRO A 336 0.01 -18.67 -28.95
N LEU A 337 -0.37 -17.82 -29.92
CA LEU A 337 -0.39 -16.37 -29.74
C LEU A 337 -1.59 -15.94 -28.88
N ILE A 338 -2.77 -16.48 -29.18
CA ILE A 338 -4.00 -16.23 -28.39
C ILE A 338 -3.79 -16.67 -26.95
N GLY A 339 -3.34 -17.91 -26.73
CA GLY A 339 -3.06 -18.39 -25.38
C GLY A 339 -1.93 -17.62 -24.68
N GLY A 340 -1.01 -16.98 -25.42
CA GLY A 340 -0.04 -16.05 -24.87
C GLY A 340 -0.68 -14.74 -24.40
N LEU A 341 -1.56 -14.17 -25.21
CA LEU A 341 -2.29 -12.94 -24.91
C LEU A 341 -3.22 -13.11 -23.71
N ASP A 342 -3.98 -14.21 -23.66
CA ASP A 342 -4.89 -14.52 -22.56
C ASP A 342 -4.13 -14.62 -21.23
N ARG A 343 -2.96 -15.27 -21.23
CA ARG A 343 -2.08 -15.35 -20.05
C ARG A 343 -1.60 -13.99 -19.60
N LEU A 344 -1.17 -13.13 -20.53
CA LEU A 344 -0.69 -11.78 -20.22
C LEU A 344 -1.82 -10.89 -19.68
N GLN A 345 -3.01 -10.97 -20.28
CA GLN A 345 -4.18 -10.22 -19.84
C GLN A 345 -4.63 -10.67 -18.44
N LEU A 346 -4.65 -11.98 -18.18
CA LEU A 346 -4.94 -12.50 -16.85
C LEU A 346 -3.89 -12.04 -15.85
N ALA A 347 -2.59 -12.15 -16.17
CA ALA A 347 -1.51 -11.69 -15.28
C ALA A 347 -1.63 -10.19 -14.96
N PHE A 348 -1.97 -9.37 -15.97
CA PHE A 348 -2.21 -7.93 -15.78
C PHE A 348 -3.39 -7.67 -14.84
N ARG A 349 -4.53 -8.34 -15.07
CA ARG A 349 -5.72 -8.17 -14.26
C ARG A 349 -5.49 -8.62 -12.82
N THR A 350 -4.86 -9.77 -12.63
CA THR A 350 -4.53 -10.30 -11.30
C THR A 350 -3.61 -9.35 -10.56
N MET A 351 -2.56 -8.83 -11.19
CA MET A 351 -1.65 -7.86 -10.57
C MET A 351 -2.39 -6.58 -10.12
N VAL A 352 -3.30 -6.04 -10.94
CA VAL A 352 -4.10 -4.86 -10.56
C VAL A 352 -4.97 -5.16 -9.34
N ILE A 353 -5.61 -6.33 -9.29
CA ILE A 353 -6.41 -6.75 -8.15
C ILE A 353 -5.56 -7.03 -6.91
N SER A 354 -4.36 -7.61 -7.07
CA SER A 354 -3.41 -7.80 -5.97
C SER A 354 -3.04 -6.46 -5.34
N HIS A 355 -2.72 -5.46 -6.17
CA HIS A 355 -2.42 -4.11 -5.72
C HIS A 355 -3.60 -3.49 -4.95
N MET A 356 -4.81 -3.61 -5.49
CA MET A 356 -6.02 -3.13 -4.82
C MET A 356 -6.28 -3.85 -3.49
N ALA A 357 -6.15 -5.18 -3.47
CA ALA A 357 -6.40 -6.01 -2.30
C ALA A 357 -5.54 -5.57 -1.11
N ILE A 358 -4.26 -5.29 -1.35
CA ILE A 358 -3.34 -4.86 -0.30
C ILE A 358 -3.59 -3.43 0.15
N GLY A 359 -3.93 -2.53 -0.78
CA GLY A 359 -4.39 -1.19 -0.42
C GLY A 359 -5.60 -1.25 0.53
N VAL A 360 -6.61 -2.06 0.17
CA VAL A 360 -7.88 -2.20 0.87
C VAL A 360 -7.76 -2.93 2.22
N THR A 361 -6.94 -3.98 2.30
CA THR A 361 -6.93 -4.89 3.47
C THR A 361 -5.79 -4.60 4.44
N ALA A 362 -4.65 -4.10 3.96
CA ALA A 362 -3.44 -3.94 4.78
C ALA A 362 -3.10 -2.48 5.11
N ILE A 363 -3.38 -1.54 4.21
CA ILE A 363 -2.89 -0.16 4.35
C ILE A 363 -3.99 0.78 4.82
N LEU A 364 -5.18 0.69 4.24
CA LEU A 364 -6.29 1.59 4.53
C LEU A 364 -7.19 1.05 5.64
N GLY A 365 -7.61 1.94 6.54
CA GLY A 365 -8.70 1.66 7.47
C GLY A 365 -10.05 1.63 6.76
N PRO A 366 -11.07 0.96 7.32
CA PRO A 366 -12.39 0.87 6.71
C PRO A 366 -13.03 2.24 6.51
N ASP A 367 -12.81 3.18 7.43
CA ASP A 367 -13.31 4.57 7.29
C ASP A 367 -12.75 5.27 6.06
N GLN A 368 -11.44 5.18 5.89
CA GLN A 368 -10.71 5.87 4.83
C GLN A 368 -11.15 5.31 3.48
N LEU A 369 -11.30 3.99 3.41
CA LEU A 369 -11.80 3.31 2.23
C LEU A 369 -13.25 3.68 1.91
N ALA A 370 -14.14 3.70 2.91
CA ALA A 370 -15.53 4.07 2.73
C ALA A 370 -15.68 5.53 2.27
N ARG A 371 -14.89 6.44 2.82
CA ARG A 371 -14.80 7.84 2.35
C ARG A 371 -14.28 7.92 0.92
N GLY A 372 -13.28 7.12 0.57
CA GLY A 372 -12.74 7.05 -0.80
C GLY A 372 -13.82 6.64 -1.81
N TYR A 373 -14.54 5.54 -1.53
CA TYR A 373 -15.66 5.08 -2.35
C TYR A 373 -16.80 6.10 -2.42
N ALA A 374 -17.24 6.64 -1.28
CA ALA A 374 -18.31 7.62 -1.24
C ALA A 374 -17.94 8.91 -2.00
N ALA A 375 -16.69 9.38 -1.86
CA ALA A 375 -16.21 10.58 -2.53
C ALA A 375 -15.93 10.38 -4.02
N SER A 376 -15.70 9.14 -4.49
CA SER A 376 -15.49 8.87 -5.92
C SER A 376 -16.78 8.95 -6.73
N HIS A 377 -17.94 8.76 -6.09
CA HIS A 377 -19.26 8.86 -6.73
C HIS A 377 -19.47 10.23 -7.41
N PRO A 378 -19.81 10.28 -8.72
CA PRO A 378 -20.50 9.23 -9.48
C PRO A 378 -19.62 8.31 -10.33
N TYR A 379 -18.30 8.32 -10.14
CA TYR A 379 -17.38 7.47 -10.91
C TYR A 379 -16.91 6.25 -10.08
N LEU A 380 -16.47 5.18 -10.77
CA LEU A 380 -15.69 4.11 -10.13
C LEU A 380 -14.39 4.68 -9.57
N VAL A 381 -13.97 4.19 -8.41
CA VAL A 381 -12.71 4.59 -7.79
C VAL A 381 -11.53 4.26 -8.71
N SER A 382 -10.75 5.28 -9.09
CA SER A 382 -9.50 5.09 -9.83
C SER A 382 -8.32 5.14 -8.87
N TRP A 383 -7.91 3.96 -8.38
CA TRP A 383 -6.74 3.85 -7.49
C TRP A 383 -5.49 4.46 -8.09
N THR A 384 -5.26 4.24 -9.39
CA THR A 384 -4.10 4.79 -10.10
C THR A 384 -4.09 6.31 -10.09
N ASP A 385 -5.23 6.97 -10.27
CA ASP A 385 -5.27 8.43 -10.26
C ASP A 385 -5.18 9.01 -8.86
N ILE A 386 -5.84 8.39 -7.87
CA ILE A 386 -5.66 8.72 -6.45
C ILE A 386 -4.17 8.66 -6.07
N MET A 387 -3.48 7.59 -6.44
CA MET A 387 -2.06 7.38 -6.14
C MET A 387 -1.15 8.43 -6.79
N LYS A 388 -1.39 8.80 -8.05
CA LYS A 388 -0.64 9.89 -8.70
C LYS A 388 -0.74 11.20 -7.93
N HIS A 389 -1.87 11.49 -7.29
CA HIS A 389 -2.04 12.71 -6.49
C HIS A 389 -1.39 12.58 -5.12
N VAL A 390 -1.54 11.43 -4.46
CA VAL A 390 -0.87 11.11 -3.19
C VAL A 390 0.66 11.22 -3.32
N GLY A 391 1.24 10.63 -4.36
CA GLY A 391 2.69 10.69 -4.62
C GLY A 391 3.20 12.08 -5.02
N ARG A 392 2.34 13.00 -5.49
CA ARG A 392 2.72 14.41 -5.70
C ARG A 392 2.80 15.16 -4.38
N GLN A 393 1.88 14.89 -3.45
CA GLN A 393 1.88 15.52 -2.12
C GLN A 393 3.14 15.12 -1.33
N SER A 394 3.54 13.84 -1.38
CA SER A 394 4.74 13.36 -0.69
C SER A 394 6.05 13.96 -1.23
N ARG A 395 6.07 14.37 -2.52
CA ARG A 395 7.25 14.92 -3.20
C ARG A 395 7.35 16.44 -3.15
N GLN A 396 6.36 17.16 -2.62
CA GLN A 396 6.46 18.62 -2.52
C GLN A 396 7.56 18.99 -1.49
N PRO A 397 8.64 19.66 -1.90
CA PRO A 397 9.83 19.90 -1.08
C PRO A 397 9.63 20.94 0.04
N GLY A 398 8.39 21.32 0.35
CA GLY A 398 8.06 22.46 1.23
C GLY A 398 8.05 22.16 2.73
N ASP A 399 7.87 20.89 3.12
CA ASP A 399 7.58 20.52 4.52
C ASP A 399 8.68 19.70 5.20
N GLN A 400 9.95 19.77 4.75
CA GLN A 400 11.04 19.23 5.58
C GLN A 400 11.21 20.13 6.83
N PRO A 401 10.76 19.70 8.02
CA PRO A 401 10.86 20.50 9.23
C PRO A 401 12.32 20.42 9.67
N GLY A 402 13.14 21.35 9.21
CA GLY A 402 14.57 21.40 9.58
C GLY A 402 15.50 22.05 8.57
N GLN A 403 15.11 22.23 7.30
CA GLN A 403 16.00 22.90 6.32
C GLN A 403 15.94 24.43 6.35
N SER A 404 14.97 25.03 7.05
CA SER A 404 14.89 26.49 7.22
C SER A 404 15.99 27.09 8.12
N GLY A 405 16.95 26.28 8.58
CA GLY A 405 18.07 26.70 9.43
C GLY A 405 19.45 26.68 8.76
N GLN A 406 19.56 26.25 7.50
CA GLN A 406 20.84 26.41 6.80
C GLN A 406 21.01 27.89 6.39
N PRO A 407 22.05 28.59 6.89
CA PRO A 407 22.35 29.93 6.41
C PRO A 407 22.54 29.90 4.89
N PRO A 408 22.11 30.95 4.17
CA PRO A 408 22.26 31.00 2.73
C PRO A 408 23.72 30.70 2.36
N PRO A 409 23.98 29.90 1.30
CA PRO A 409 25.34 29.65 0.86
C PRO A 409 26.03 31.01 0.64
N PRO A 410 27.29 31.18 1.06
CA PRO A 410 28.01 32.42 0.86
C PRO A 410 27.97 32.78 -0.64
N PRO A 411 27.86 34.07 -0.98
CA PRO A 411 27.81 34.50 -2.37
C PRO A 411 29.00 33.90 -3.13
N PRO A 412 28.79 33.40 -4.37
CA PRO A 412 29.86 32.83 -5.15
C PRO A 412 30.94 33.89 -5.34
N GLY A 413 32.11 33.64 -4.74
CA GLY A 413 33.29 34.46 -4.92
C GLY A 413 33.63 34.49 -6.39
N GLY A 414 33.60 35.68 -6.98
CA GLY A 414 33.93 35.92 -8.38
C GLY A 414 35.34 35.44 -8.72
N SER A 415 35.40 34.39 -9.51
CA SER A 415 36.50 34.00 -10.38
C SER A 415 35.79 33.62 -11.68
N GLY A 416 35.87 34.37 -12.77
CA GLY A 416 37.09 34.87 -13.39
C GLY A 416 37.43 33.97 -14.57
N GLY A 417 36.71 34.14 -15.69
CA GLY A 417 37.15 33.73 -17.03
C GLY A 417 36.89 32.27 -17.45
N GLY A 418 36.11 32.10 -18.52
CA GLY A 418 36.00 30.82 -19.23
C GLY A 418 34.98 30.89 -20.36
N ALA A 419 35.46 31.05 -21.59
CA ALA A 419 34.69 31.32 -22.78
C ALA A 419 33.66 30.23 -23.14
N ALA A 420 32.51 30.69 -23.64
CA ALA A 420 31.43 29.88 -24.19
C ALA A 420 31.83 29.22 -25.52
N ALA A 421 31.61 27.91 -25.64
CA ALA A 421 31.48 27.22 -26.91
C ALA A 421 30.01 26.81 -27.08
N ALA A 422 29.29 27.53 -27.93
CA ALA A 422 27.92 27.21 -28.32
C ALA A 422 27.91 25.96 -29.20
N ALA A 423 27.30 24.89 -28.72
CA ALA A 423 26.97 23.73 -29.54
C ALA A 423 25.72 24.06 -30.38
N LEU A 424 25.88 24.06 -31.71
CA LEU A 424 24.79 24.16 -32.68
C LEU A 424 23.90 22.91 -32.61
N PRO A 425 22.57 23.05 -32.80
CA PRO A 425 21.68 21.90 -32.94
C PRO A 425 21.85 21.20 -34.31
N PRO A 426 21.62 19.88 -34.40
CA PRO A 426 21.74 19.12 -35.64
C PRO A 426 20.63 19.46 -36.65
N PRO A 427 20.90 19.35 -37.96
CA PRO A 427 19.92 19.65 -39.00
C PRO A 427 18.84 18.56 -39.11
N ALA A 428 17.60 19.00 -39.36
CA ALA A 428 16.46 18.12 -39.59
C ALA A 428 16.61 17.28 -40.88
N PRO A 429 16.09 16.03 -40.91
CA PRO A 429 16.17 15.17 -42.08
C PRO A 429 15.28 15.70 -43.22
N ARG A 430 15.88 15.81 -44.41
CA ARG A 430 15.15 16.05 -45.66
C ARG A 430 14.31 14.80 -46.00
N ARG A 431 13.01 15.00 -46.18
CA ARG A 431 12.11 13.99 -46.77
C ARG A 431 12.51 13.77 -48.23
N ALA A 432 12.66 12.50 -48.61
CA ALA A 432 12.59 12.04 -49.99
C ALA A 432 11.16 11.56 -50.27
#